data_AF-A0A8E2F8G7-F1
#
_entry.id   AF-A0A8E2F8G7-F1
#
_cell.length_a   1.000
_cell.length_b   1.000
_cell.length_c   1.000
_cell.angle_alpha   90.00
_cell.angle_beta   90.00
_cell.angle_gamma   90.00
#
_symmetry.space_group_name_H-M   'P 1'
#
loop_
_entity.id
_entity.type
_entity.pdbx_description
1 polymer ?
#
loop_
_entity_poly.entity_id
_entity_poly.type
_entity_poly.pdbx_seq_one_letter_code
_entity_poly.pdbx_strand_id
1 'polypeptide(L)'
;MEGIQATGYGSPADMDDGQLFYGIRNMTLHSLGVALLELGYWKPLDSYDLLTVRRLAASGSPLGPTYKDIIQKYLSCDFSFSNDLTKTELQRAFYSDVVCPLEGMMKKLSIS
;
A
#
# COMPACT_ATOMS: atom_id res chain seq x y z
N MET A 1 44.73 16.93 -8.26
CA MET A 1 44.07 15.62 -8.06
C MET A 1 42.73 15.95 -7.44
N GLU A 2 41.74 16.23 -8.28
CA GLU A 2 40.41 16.72 -7.85
C GLU A 2 39.60 15.51 -7.38
N GLY A 3 39.40 15.39 -6.07
CA GLY A 3 38.70 14.28 -5.44
C GLY A 3 37.19 14.46 -5.53
N ILE A 4 36.60 13.74 -6.48
CA ILE A 4 35.26 13.12 -6.51
C ILE A 4 34.16 13.81 -5.67
N GLN A 5 33.29 14.49 -6.40
CA GLN A 5 32.04 15.11 -5.96
C GLN A 5 31.11 14.08 -5.28
N ALA A 6 30.57 14.47 -4.13
CA ALA A 6 29.65 13.71 -3.31
C ALA A 6 28.47 13.16 -4.13
N THR A 7 28.23 11.86 -4.01
CA THR A 7 27.00 11.23 -4.45
C THR A 7 25.84 11.87 -3.70
N GLY A 8 24.91 12.48 -4.44
CA GLY A 8 23.69 13.08 -3.89
C GLY A 8 22.82 12.04 -3.20
N TYR A 9 23.03 11.86 -1.90
CA TYR A 9 21.98 11.38 -1.02
C TYR A 9 21.04 12.57 -0.81
N GLY A 10 19.80 12.44 -1.28
CA GLY A 10 18.76 13.44 -1.07
C GLY A 10 18.69 13.84 0.40
N SER A 11 18.45 15.12 0.64
CA SER A 11 18.38 15.71 1.97
C SER A 11 17.42 14.92 2.88
N PRO A 12 17.74 14.72 4.18
CA PRO A 12 16.84 14.05 5.13
C PRO A 12 15.47 14.75 5.28
N ALA A 13 15.36 15.99 4.82
CA ALA A 13 14.14 16.81 4.87
C ALA A 13 13.10 16.43 3.81
N ASP A 14 13.47 15.64 2.80
CA ASP A 14 12.54 15.15 1.76
C ASP A 14 12.05 13.72 2.04
N MET A 15 12.55 13.09 3.13
CA MET A 15 12.06 11.80 3.58
C MET A 15 10.78 12.01 4.38
N ASP A 16 9.66 11.53 3.83
CA ASP A 16 8.40 11.47 4.55
C ASP A 16 8.59 10.75 5.90
N ASP A 17 8.01 11.28 6.98
CA ASP A 17 8.14 10.72 8.33
C ASP A 17 7.73 9.22 8.36
N GLY A 18 6.84 8.80 7.45
CA GLY A 18 6.46 7.41 7.21
C GLY A 18 7.59 6.51 6.67
N GLN A 19 8.48 7.04 5.85
CA GLN A 19 9.68 6.32 5.40
C GLN A 19 10.74 6.24 6.50
N LEU A 20 10.95 7.34 7.23
CA LEU A 20 12.05 7.47 8.17
C LEU A 20 11.80 6.76 9.51
N PHE A 21 10.58 6.87 10.06
CA PHE A 21 10.27 6.32 11.39
C PHE A 21 9.63 4.93 11.36
N TYR A 22 9.09 4.53 10.22
CA TYR A 22 8.16 3.41 10.17
C TYR A 22 8.48 2.33 9.12
N GLY A 23 9.53 2.54 8.31
CA GLY A 23 9.99 1.58 7.31
C GLY A 23 9.00 1.36 6.16
N ILE A 24 8.09 2.31 5.92
CA ILE A 24 7.13 2.22 4.83
C ILE A 24 7.84 2.59 3.54
N ARG A 25 8.18 1.58 2.74
CA ARG A 25 8.91 1.77 1.48
C ARG A 25 8.13 2.64 0.49
N ASN A 26 6.80 2.56 0.50
CA ASN A 26 5.93 3.30 -0.40
C ASN A 26 4.67 3.77 0.33
N MET A 27 4.66 5.06 0.70
CA MET A 27 3.54 5.68 1.41
C MET A 27 2.24 5.63 0.62
N THR A 28 2.30 5.80 -0.70
CA THR A 28 1.12 5.77 -1.56
C THR A 28 0.41 4.41 -1.51
N LEU A 29 1.16 3.31 -1.55
CA LEU A 29 0.60 1.96 -1.45
C LEU A 29 0.11 1.65 -0.03
N HIS A 30 0.81 2.15 0.99
CA HIS A 30 0.40 2.03 2.38
C HIS A 30 -0.92 2.74 2.64
N SER A 31 -1.04 4.02 2.26
CA SER A 31 -2.28 4.79 2.38
C SER A 31 -3.43 4.14 1.64
N LEU A 32 -3.17 3.53 0.48
CA LEU A 32 -4.19 2.79 -0.25
C LEU A 32 -4.63 1.52 0.48
N GLY A 33 -3.69 0.78 1.08
CA GLY A 33 -4.01 -0.37 1.93
C GLY A 33 -4.84 0.03 3.16
N VAL A 34 -4.56 1.19 3.75
CA VAL A 34 -5.37 1.76 4.84
C VAL A 34 -6.78 2.11 4.36
N ALA A 35 -6.93 2.79 3.22
CA ALA A 35 -8.25 3.12 2.68
C ALA A 35 -9.10 1.87 2.38
N LEU A 36 -8.47 0.80 1.87
CA LEU A 36 -9.15 -0.49 1.69
C LEU A 36 -9.56 -1.11 3.03
N LEU A 37 -8.71 -1.03 4.06
CA LEU A 37 -9.10 -1.46 5.41
C LEU A 37 -10.30 -0.67 5.94
N GLU A 38 -10.30 0.64 5.78
CA GLU A 38 -11.40 1.50 6.22
C GLU A 38 -12.72 1.12 5.53
N LEU A 39 -12.67 0.82 4.22
CA LEU A 39 -13.82 0.32 3.46
C LEU A 39 -14.28 -1.06 3.95
N GLY A 40 -13.35 -1.97 4.21
CA GLY A 40 -13.67 -3.32 4.67
C GLY A 40 -14.29 -3.37 6.06
N TYR A 41 -13.82 -2.52 6.98
CA TYR A 41 -14.31 -2.45 8.37
C TYR A 41 -15.36 -1.37 8.60
N TRP A 42 -15.62 -0.51 7.61
CA TRP A 42 -16.53 0.63 7.67
C TRP A 42 -16.22 1.57 8.85
N LYS A 43 -14.93 1.79 9.11
CA LYS A 43 -14.43 2.60 10.23
C LYS A 43 -13.22 3.41 9.79
N PRO A 44 -13.09 4.68 10.24
CA PRO A 44 -11.89 5.46 9.98
C PRO A 44 -10.71 4.86 10.75
N LEU A 45 -9.53 4.85 10.12
CA LEU A 45 -8.29 4.37 10.68
C LEU A 45 -7.22 5.46 10.58
N ASP A 46 -6.41 5.59 11.62
CA ASP A 46 -5.23 6.44 11.55
C ASP A 46 -4.14 5.73 10.73
N SER A 47 -3.77 6.31 9.58
CA SER A 47 -2.72 5.77 8.71
C SER A 47 -1.34 5.72 9.37
N TYR A 48 -1.13 6.51 10.42
CA TYR A 48 0.10 6.56 11.21
C TYR A 48 0.10 5.51 12.35
N ASP A 49 -1.05 4.93 12.71
CA ASP A 49 -1.14 3.83 13.67
C ASP A 49 -0.90 2.47 12.98
N LEU A 50 0.38 2.20 12.70
CA LEU A 50 0.78 1.00 11.97
C LEU A 50 0.54 -0.29 12.72
N LEU A 51 0.52 -0.23 14.05
CA LEU A 51 0.22 -1.41 14.86
C LEU A 51 -1.24 -1.81 14.66
N THR A 52 -2.16 -0.84 14.73
CA THR A 52 -3.59 -1.07 14.48
C THR A 52 -3.84 -1.48 13.03
N VAL A 53 -3.25 -0.78 12.05
CA VAL A 53 -3.38 -1.09 10.63
C VAL A 53 -2.88 -2.51 10.32
N ARG A 54 -1.67 -2.88 10.77
CA ARG A 54 -1.13 -4.23 10.55
C ARG A 54 -1.91 -5.31 11.28
N ARG A 55 -2.38 -5.03 12.50
CA ARG A 55 -3.21 -5.96 13.26
C ARG A 55 -4.55 -6.22 12.55
N LEU A 56 -5.18 -5.17 12.02
CA LEU A 56 -6.45 -5.28 11.30
C LEU A 56 -6.31 -5.96 9.94
N ALA A 57 -5.18 -5.75 9.25
CA ALA A 57 -4.84 -6.46 8.03
C ALA A 57 -4.53 -7.95 8.28
N ALA A 58 -3.94 -8.27 9.44
CA ALA A 58 -3.70 -9.64 9.86
C ALA A 58 -4.98 -10.34 10.33
N SER A 59 -5.94 -9.61 10.92
CA SER A 59 -7.26 -10.13 11.22
C SER A 59 -8.08 -10.36 9.95
N GLY A 60 -9.09 -11.23 10.04
CA GLY A 60 -9.96 -11.52 8.89
C GLY A 60 -10.67 -10.25 8.39
N SER A 61 -10.81 -10.09 7.08
CA SER A 61 -11.63 -9.01 6.51
C SER A 61 -13.12 -9.38 6.56
N PRO A 62 -14.01 -8.45 6.93
CA PRO A 62 -15.46 -8.64 6.78
C PRO A 62 -15.90 -8.93 5.35
N LEU A 63 -15.11 -8.50 4.36
CA LEU A 63 -15.34 -8.75 2.93
C LEU A 63 -14.70 -10.05 2.43
N GLY A 64 -14.17 -10.89 3.35
CA GLY A 64 -13.66 -12.22 3.06
C GLY A 64 -12.15 -12.29 2.79
N PRO A 65 -11.63 -13.52 2.61
CA PRO A 65 -10.18 -13.77 2.54
C PRO A 65 -9.51 -13.12 1.32
N THR A 66 -10.16 -13.08 0.17
CA THR A 66 -9.60 -12.41 -1.03
C THR A 66 -9.34 -10.92 -0.79
N TYR A 67 -10.24 -10.23 -0.08
CA TYR A 67 -10.05 -8.82 0.25
C TYR A 67 -8.87 -8.60 1.20
N LYS A 68 -8.73 -9.51 2.17
CA LYS A 68 -7.62 -9.50 3.12
C LYS A 68 -6.27 -9.65 2.41
N ASP A 69 -6.17 -10.61 1.48
CA ASP A 69 -4.92 -10.86 0.74
C ASP A 69 -4.51 -9.64 -0.09
N ILE A 70 -5.49 -8.95 -0.70
CA ILE A 70 -5.25 -7.68 -1.39
C ILE A 70 -4.67 -6.65 -0.43
N ILE A 71 -5.34 -6.37 0.70
CA ILE A 71 -4.85 -5.39 1.69
C ILE A 71 -3.43 -5.71 2.15
N GLN A 72 -3.15 -6.97 2.47
CA GLN A 72 -1.83 -7.39 2.98
C GLN A 72 -0.71 -7.15 1.97
N LYS A 73 -0.98 -7.36 0.68
CA LYS A 73 -0.01 -7.12 -0.40
C LYS A 73 0.41 -5.64 -0.47
N TYR A 74 -0.53 -4.72 -0.23
CA TYR A 74 -0.29 -3.28 -0.27
C TYR A 74 0.44 -2.77 0.97
N LEU A 75 0.03 -3.22 2.15
CA LEU A 75 0.68 -2.83 3.40
C LEU A 75 2.10 -3.38 3.54
N SER A 76 2.37 -4.54 2.93
CA SER A 76 3.73 -5.11 2.87
C SER A 76 4.63 -4.35 1.89
N CYS A 77 4.06 -3.43 1.09
CA CYS A 77 4.75 -2.73 0.01
C CYS A 77 5.52 -3.70 -0.90
N ASP A 78 4.97 -4.89 -1.16
CA ASP A 78 5.69 -5.98 -1.85
C ASP A 78 5.67 -5.83 -3.37
N PHE A 79 5.61 -4.58 -3.82
CA PHE A 79 5.80 -4.21 -5.21
C PHE A 79 7.27 -3.87 -5.36
N SER A 80 8.03 -4.71 -6.06
CA SER A 80 9.46 -4.54 -6.36
C SER A 80 9.78 -3.28 -7.20
N PHE A 81 8.80 -2.39 -7.36
CA PHE A 81 8.81 -1.27 -8.27
C PHE A 81 8.88 0.05 -7.49
N SER A 82 9.48 1.04 -8.14
CA SER A 82 9.57 2.43 -7.70
C SER A 82 8.22 2.96 -7.21
N ASN A 83 8.27 3.90 -6.27
CA ASN A 83 7.14 4.38 -5.47
C ASN A 83 6.08 5.19 -6.23
N ASP A 84 6.22 5.23 -7.54
CA ASP A 84 5.60 6.21 -8.40
C ASP A 84 4.51 5.54 -9.22
N LEU A 85 3.26 5.82 -8.84
CA LEU A 85 2.06 5.34 -9.54
C LEU A 85 1.92 5.91 -10.95
N THR A 86 2.75 6.86 -11.37
CA THR A 86 2.79 7.32 -12.76
C THR A 86 3.51 6.33 -13.69
N LYS A 87 4.27 5.39 -13.12
CA LYS A 87 4.97 4.36 -13.91
C LYS A 87 3.99 3.28 -14.37
N THR A 88 3.94 3.06 -15.67
CA THR A 88 3.06 2.09 -16.33
C THR A 88 3.21 0.67 -15.75
N GLU A 89 4.40 0.28 -15.32
CA GLU A 89 4.65 -1.03 -14.70
C GLU A 89 3.90 -1.20 -13.38
N LEU A 90 3.95 -0.17 -12.51
CA LEU A 90 3.24 -0.18 -11.24
C LEU A 90 1.72 -0.06 -11.46
N GLN A 91 1.27 0.73 -12.44
CA GLN A 91 -0.15 0.81 -12.81
C GLN A 91 -0.69 -0.55 -13.30
N ARG A 92 0.10 -1.28 -14.09
CA ARG A 92 -0.30 -2.59 -14.60
C ARG A 92 -0.37 -3.63 -13.49
N ALA A 93 0.64 -3.66 -12.61
CA ALA A 93 0.62 -4.50 -11.42
C ALA A 93 -0.57 -4.15 -10.52
N PHE A 94 -0.80 -2.86 -10.28
CA PHE A 94 -1.94 -2.35 -9.53
C PHE A 94 -3.28 -2.81 -10.11
N TYR A 95 -3.48 -2.61 -11.41
CA TYR A 95 -4.71 -3.01 -12.10
C TYR A 95 -4.95 -4.52 -12.00
N SER A 96 -3.92 -5.32 -12.26
CA SER A 96 -4.01 -6.79 -12.21
C SER A 96 -4.23 -7.32 -10.78
N ASP A 97 -3.55 -6.75 -9.80
CA ASP A 97 -3.50 -7.28 -8.43
C ASP A 97 -4.57 -6.70 -7.49
N VAL A 98 -5.22 -5.59 -7.88
CA VAL A 98 -6.29 -4.95 -7.09
C VAL A 98 -7.56 -4.83 -7.88
N VAL A 99 -7.52 -4.10 -9.00
CA VAL A 99 -8.74 -3.73 -9.72
C VAL A 99 -9.45 -4.98 -10.21
N CYS A 100 -8.73 -5.90 -10.86
CA CYS A 100 -9.27 -7.17 -11.32
C CYS A 100 -9.88 -8.03 -10.18
N PRO A 101 -9.18 -8.29 -9.06
CA PRO A 101 -9.75 -9.00 -7.92
C PRO A 101 -10.97 -8.31 -7.29
N LEU A 102 -10.92 -6.99 -7.10
CA LEU A 102 -12.03 -6.21 -6.54
C LEU A 102 -13.26 -6.24 -7.46
N GLU A 103 -13.06 -6.07 -8.78
CA GLU A 103 -14.12 -6.24 -9.77
C GLU A 103 -14.70 -7.65 -9.77
N GLY A 104 -13.84 -8.67 -9.63
CA GLY A 104 -14.26 -10.06 -9.51
C GLY A 104 -15.14 -10.29 -8.28
N MET A 105 -14.79 -9.67 -7.15
CA MET A 105 -15.61 -9.68 -5.94
C MET A 105 -16.95 -8.97 -6.15
N MET A 106 -16.95 -7.77 -6.72
CA MET A 106 -18.18 -7.02 -7.01
C MET A 106 -19.11 -7.80 -7.93
N LYS A 107 -18.58 -8.44 -8.99
CA LYS A 107 -19.38 -9.28 -9.91
C LYS A 107 -20.01 -10.46 -9.19
N LYS A 108 -19.30 -11.11 -8.26
CA LYS A 108 -19.86 -12.20 -7.44
C LYS A 108 -20.96 -11.73 -6.50
N LEU A 109 -20.83 -10.51 -5.96
CA LEU A 109 -21.85 -9.91 -5.10
C LEU A 109 -23.08 -9.43 -5.88
N SER A 110 -22.90 -8.97 -7.13
CA SER A 110 -23.97 -8.44 -7.99
C SER A 110 -24.81 -9.53 -8.68
N ILE A 111 -24.40 -10.80 -8.59
CA ILE A 111 -25.13 -11.96 -9.12
C ILE A 111 -26.01 -12.61 -8.04
N SER A 112 -26.08 -12.02 -6.82
CA SER A 112 -26.94 -12.49 -5.74
C SER A 112 -28.32 -11.83 -5.69
#